data_AF-D1NS98-F1
#
_entry.id   AF-D1NS98-F1
#
_cell.length_a   1.000
_cell.length_b   1.000
_cell.length_c   1.000
_cell.angle_alpha   90.00
_cell.angle_beta   90.00
_cell.angle_gamma   90.00
#
_symmetry.space_group_name_H-M   'P 1'
#
loop_
_entity.id
_entity.type
_entity.pdbx_description
1 polymer ?
#
loop_
_entity_poly.entity_id
_entity_poly.type
_entity_poly.pdbx_seq_one_letter_code
_entity_poly.pdbx_strand_id
1 'polypeptide(L)'
;MRIGYEWHARRRAFGMANGLGLIIMGAATADFMGLLPQDNSEDVRRVVDWIDELIAHESHELIQLSKHQSHPESFLVFIVIAAIGMFMLRNASEDNAQYHEAFPRLTFRYPKERRRSMRIAHVLGVLASIAFMLIAFVLLHMASNAGWPMYLVEGLRKTAIAIGAWVIVYCGCWLGRCNVKLYNFSSLRFANIYEIYKERKHANADGIPSHASIREKTLCDWDMNLGRLASIIAVLGAAAVAYLDGTRTSQFWLPIVVVIVIILLIRLAITHYAVTHFEHIDL
;
A
#
# COMPACT_ATOMS: atom_id res chain seq x y z
N MET A 1 25.15 10.72 6.41
CA MET A 1 23.95 9.96 6.83
C MET A 1 22.63 10.57 6.37
N ARG A 2 22.31 11.85 6.69
CA ARG A 2 21.01 12.46 6.33
C ARG A 2 20.68 12.42 4.82
N ILE A 3 21.61 12.77 3.95
CA ILE A 3 21.41 12.79 2.49
C ILE A 3 21.08 11.38 1.98
N GLY A 4 21.79 10.35 2.45
CA GLY A 4 21.53 8.96 2.11
C GLY A 4 20.14 8.49 2.55
N TYR A 5 19.70 8.87 3.74
CA TYR A 5 18.34 8.57 4.21
C TYR A 5 17.26 9.33 3.43
N GLU A 6 17.48 10.60 3.08
CA GLU A 6 16.55 11.37 2.24
C GLU A 6 16.42 10.73 0.84
N TRP A 7 17.53 10.26 0.27
CA TRP A 7 17.53 9.55 -1.01
C TRP A 7 16.79 8.21 -0.92
N HIS A 8 17.07 7.40 0.10
CA HIS A 8 16.37 6.14 0.37
C HIS A 8 14.85 6.35 0.51
N ALA A 9 14.45 7.29 1.37
CA ALA A 9 13.05 7.60 1.59
C ALA A 9 12.34 8.08 0.31
N ARG A 10 13.05 8.82 -0.57
CA ARG A 10 12.51 9.28 -1.84
C ARG A 10 12.31 8.11 -2.80
N ARG A 11 13.33 7.26 -2.95
CA ARG A 11 13.28 6.07 -3.80
C ARG A 11 12.17 5.12 -3.36
N ARG A 12 12.03 4.89 -2.05
CA ARG A 12 10.92 4.12 -1.49
C ARG A 12 9.56 4.74 -1.82
N ALA A 13 9.39 6.05 -1.60
CA ALA A 13 8.12 6.72 -1.89
C ALA A 13 7.72 6.58 -3.36
N PHE A 14 8.67 6.73 -4.29
CA PHE A 14 8.42 6.48 -5.71
C PHE A 14 8.16 5.01 -6.02
N GLY A 15 8.94 4.07 -5.48
CA GLY A 15 8.76 2.64 -5.72
C GLY A 15 7.37 2.15 -5.28
N MET A 16 6.94 2.55 -4.09
CA MET A 16 5.60 2.23 -3.57
C MET A 16 4.49 2.86 -4.42
N ALA A 17 4.63 4.14 -4.76
CA ALA A 17 3.61 4.85 -5.55
C ALA A 17 3.52 4.31 -6.98
N ASN A 18 4.64 4.11 -7.66
CA ASN A 18 4.70 3.56 -9.02
C ASN A 18 4.15 2.13 -9.07
N GLY A 19 4.52 1.29 -8.10
CA GLY A 19 4.02 -0.09 -8.04
C GLY A 19 2.50 -0.15 -7.91
N LEU A 20 1.92 0.63 -6.98
CA LEU A 20 0.45 0.69 -6.82
C LEU A 20 -0.22 1.32 -8.05
N GLY A 21 0.33 2.44 -8.55
CA GLY A 21 -0.19 3.15 -9.70
C GLY A 21 -0.24 2.26 -10.93
N LEU A 22 0.81 1.46 -11.18
CA LEU A 22 0.85 0.50 -12.29
C LEU A 22 -0.23 -0.58 -12.16
N ILE A 23 -0.45 -1.15 -10.98
CA ILE A 23 -1.51 -2.15 -10.77
C ILE A 23 -2.88 -1.58 -11.14
N ILE A 24 -3.20 -0.37 -10.68
CA ILE A 24 -4.49 0.27 -10.97
C ILE A 24 -4.57 0.70 -12.45
N MET A 25 -3.47 1.21 -13.02
CA MET A 25 -3.40 1.53 -14.45
C MET A 25 -3.57 0.30 -15.34
N GLY A 26 -3.07 -0.86 -14.94
CA GLY A 26 -3.32 -2.12 -15.67
C GLY A 26 -4.82 -2.41 -15.79
N ALA A 27 -5.57 -2.18 -14.71
CA ALA A 27 -7.02 -2.35 -14.73
C ALA A 27 -7.73 -1.29 -15.60
N ALA A 28 -7.18 -0.08 -15.70
CA ALA A 28 -7.67 0.97 -16.60
C ALA A 28 -7.39 0.64 -18.08
N THR A 29 -6.19 0.16 -18.39
CA THR A 29 -5.79 -0.27 -19.74
C THR A 29 -6.70 -1.38 -20.24
N ALA A 30 -7.09 -2.32 -19.37
CA ALA A 30 -8.02 -3.39 -19.73
C ALA A 30 -9.38 -2.83 -20.21
N ASP A 31 -9.92 -1.81 -19.53
CA ASP A 31 -11.17 -1.17 -19.98
C ASP A 31 -10.97 -0.41 -21.29
N PHE A 32 -9.86 0.31 -21.47
CA PHE A 32 -9.59 1.01 -22.73
C PHE A 32 -9.45 0.06 -23.92
N MET A 33 -8.91 -1.14 -23.71
CA MET A 33 -8.84 -2.16 -24.76
C MET A 33 -10.23 -2.68 -25.17
N GLY A 34 -11.23 -2.57 -24.30
CA GLY A 34 -12.64 -2.82 -24.65
C GLY A 34 -13.23 -1.82 -25.66
N LEU A 35 -12.50 -0.76 -26.02
CA LEU A 35 -12.88 0.16 -27.11
C LEU A 35 -12.38 -0.29 -28.49
N LEU A 36 -11.46 -1.26 -28.54
CA LEU A 36 -10.92 -1.77 -29.80
C LEU A 36 -11.86 -2.82 -30.40
N PRO A 37 -11.95 -2.93 -31.74
CA PRO A 37 -12.71 -4.02 -32.36
C PRO A 37 -12.14 -5.39 -31.95
N GLN A 38 -13.02 -6.37 -31.74
CA GLN A 38 -12.62 -7.74 -31.41
C GLN A 38 -11.95 -8.40 -32.61
N ASP A 39 -10.62 -8.52 -32.59
CA ASP A 39 -9.91 -9.43 -33.49
C ASP A 39 -10.05 -10.86 -32.95
N ASN A 40 -10.94 -11.64 -33.57
CA ASN A 40 -11.13 -13.07 -33.30
C ASN A 40 -9.99 -13.90 -33.92
N SER A 41 -8.75 -13.73 -33.43
CA SER A 41 -7.66 -14.64 -33.83
C SER A 41 -7.75 -15.96 -33.05
N GLU A 42 -7.54 -17.09 -33.75
CA GLU A 42 -7.62 -18.44 -33.19
C GLU A 42 -6.57 -18.67 -32.08
N ASP A 43 -5.42 -18.02 -32.20
CA ASP A 43 -4.32 -18.10 -31.23
C ASP A 43 -4.68 -17.47 -29.88
N VAL A 44 -5.44 -16.36 -29.90
CA VAL A 44 -5.88 -15.68 -28.67
C VAL A 44 -6.92 -16.52 -27.92
N ARG A 45 -7.79 -17.25 -28.63
CA ARG A 45 -8.72 -18.21 -28.02
C ARG A 45 -7.98 -19.36 -27.35
N ARG A 46 -6.94 -19.92 -27.98
CA ARG A 46 -6.12 -20.97 -27.35
C ARG A 46 -5.43 -20.53 -26.08
N VAL A 47 -4.96 -19.28 -26.01
CA VAL A 47 -4.35 -18.75 -24.77
C VAL A 47 -5.39 -18.57 -23.66
N VAL A 48 -6.62 -18.16 -23.99
CA VAL A 48 -7.73 -18.13 -23.02
C VAL A 48 -8.06 -19.53 -22.55
N ASP A 49 -8.29 -20.45 -23.47
CA ASP A 49 -8.68 -21.81 -23.15
C ASP A 49 -7.62 -22.48 -22.25
N TRP A 50 -6.34 -22.22 -22.51
CA TRP A 50 -5.25 -22.68 -21.65
C TRP A 50 -5.25 -22.03 -20.25
N ILE A 51 -5.51 -20.72 -20.16
CA ILE A 51 -5.62 -20.01 -18.87
C ILE A 51 -6.86 -20.49 -18.09
N ASP A 52 -7.99 -20.63 -18.77
CA ASP A 52 -9.24 -21.11 -18.18
C ASP A 52 -9.11 -22.56 -17.73
N GLU A 53 -8.39 -23.41 -18.47
CA GLU A 53 -8.07 -24.78 -18.07
C GLU A 53 -7.14 -24.79 -16.84
N LEU A 54 -6.13 -23.91 -16.79
CA LEU A 54 -5.21 -23.80 -15.67
C LEU A 54 -5.90 -23.25 -14.41
N ILE A 55 -6.82 -22.29 -14.56
CA ILE A 55 -7.62 -21.75 -13.48
C ILE A 55 -8.70 -22.75 -13.04
N ALA A 56 -9.35 -23.46 -13.96
CA ALA A 56 -10.34 -24.49 -13.64
C ALA A 56 -9.72 -25.71 -12.95
N HIS A 57 -8.46 -26.03 -13.27
CA HIS A 57 -7.68 -27.06 -12.59
C HIS A 57 -7.36 -26.68 -11.14
N GLU A 58 -7.06 -25.40 -10.89
CA GLU A 58 -6.76 -24.88 -9.54
C GLU A 58 -8.01 -24.49 -8.73
N SER A 59 -9.13 -24.23 -9.41
CA SER A 59 -10.40 -23.81 -8.79
C SER A 59 -11.56 -24.69 -9.23
N HIS A 60 -11.52 -25.96 -8.83
CA HIS A 60 -12.73 -26.77 -8.87
C HIS A 60 -13.83 -26.07 -8.02
N GLU A 61 -14.81 -25.52 -8.74
CA GLU A 61 -16.14 -25.05 -8.30
C GLU A 61 -16.40 -23.59 -7.86
N LEU A 62 -15.44 -22.65 -7.79
CA LEU A 62 -15.73 -21.36 -7.13
C LEU A 62 -15.46 -20.04 -7.87
N ILE A 63 -14.86 -20.04 -9.07
CA ILE A 63 -14.50 -18.78 -9.73
C ILE A 63 -15.19 -18.66 -11.09
N GLN A 64 -16.41 -18.12 -11.09
CA GLN A 64 -16.93 -17.49 -12.30
C GLN A 64 -16.15 -16.20 -12.52
N LEU A 65 -15.27 -16.18 -13.53
CA LEU A 65 -14.54 -14.99 -13.95
C LEU A 65 -15.54 -13.85 -14.21
N SER A 66 -15.26 -12.68 -13.62
CA SER A 66 -16.07 -11.48 -13.81
C SER A 66 -16.24 -11.19 -15.29
N LYS A 67 -17.43 -10.73 -15.70
CA LYS A 67 -17.91 -10.43 -17.07
C LYS A 67 -17.03 -9.48 -17.94
N HIS A 68 -15.76 -9.24 -17.61
CA HIS A 68 -14.83 -8.35 -18.32
C HIS A 68 -13.90 -9.03 -19.33
N GLN A 69 -14.01 -10.35 -19.56
CA GLN A 69 -13.28 -10.99 -20.67
C GLN A 69 -14.06 -10.87 -21.99
N SER A 70 -14.26 -9.64 -22.47
CA SER A 70 -14.63 -9.41 -23.88
C SER A 70 -13.41 -9.42 -24.81
N HIS A 71 -12.21 -9.20 -24.26
CA HIS A 71 -10.93 -9.24 -24.98
C HIS A 71 -9.86 -9.96 -24.14
N PRO A 72 -9.43 -11.17 -24.52
CA PRO A 72 -8.41 -11.90 -23.78
C PRO A 72 -7.06 -11.20 -23.68
N GLU A 73 -6.72 -10.45 -24.73
CA GLU A 73 -5.50 -9.64 -24.80
C GLU A 73 -5.49 -8.57 -23.71
N SER A 74 -6.66 -8.01 -23.37
CA SER A 74 -6.79 -7.03 -22.28
C SER A 74 -6.46 -7.64 -20.92
N PHE A 75 -6.81 -8.92 -20.73
CA PHE A 75 -6.52 -9.65 -19.51
C PHE A 75 -5.02 -9.99 -19.38
N LEU A 76 -4.38 -10.39 -20.49
CA LEU A 76 -2.93 -10.62 -20.52
C LEU A 76 -2.16 -9.32 -20.22
N VAL A 77 -2.55 -8.21 -20.85
CA VAL A 77 -1.93 -6.90 -20.59
C VAL A 77 -2.12 -6.48 -19.14
N PHE A 78 -3.31 -6.69 -18.57
CA PHE A 78 -3.57 -6.45 -17.16
C PHE A 78 -2.65 -7.27 -16.25
N ILE A 79 -2.55 -8.59 -16.46
CA ILE A 79 -1.70 -9.47 -15.64
C ILE A 79 -0.24 -9.04 -15.72
N VAL A 80 0.28 -8.75 -16.91
CA VAL A 80 1.68 -8.33 -17.10
C VAL A 80 1.95 -7.03 -16.35
N ILE A 81 1.09 -6.01 -16.50
CA ILE A 81 1.25 -4.72 -15.81
C ILE A 81 1.13 -4.90 -14.30
N ALA A 82 0.16 -5.70 -13.84
CA ALA A 82 -0.03 -5.99 -12.42
C ALA A 82 1.17 -6.74 -11.83
N ALA A 83 1.75 -7.70 -12.55
CA ALA A 83 2.95 -8.43 -12.14
C ALA A 83 4.17 -7.51 -12.01
N ILE A 84 4.38 -6.60 -12.97
CA ILE A 84 5.43 -5.58 -12.89
C ILE A 84 5.20 -4.69 -11.66
N GLY A 85 3.97 -4.21 -11.45
CA GLY A 85 3.63 -3.39 -10.29
C GLY A 85 3.87 -4.11 -8.96
N MET A 86 3.47 -5.39 -8.85
CA MET A 86 3.73 -6.22 -7.67
C MET A 86 5.22 -6.43 -7.43
N PHE A 87 6.01 -6.65 -8.48
CA PHE A 87 7.47 -6.78 -8.38
C PHE A 87 8.11 -5.47 -7.88
N MET A 88 7.66 -4.32 -8.37
CA MET A 88 8.13 -3.01 -7.87
C MET A 88 7.78 -2.80 -6.39
N LEU A 89 6.56 -3.15 -5.96
CA LEU A 89 6.16 -3.05 -4.55
C LEU A 89 7.00 -3.96 -3.66
N ARG A 90 7.24 -5.20 -4.11
CA ARG A 90 8.08 -6.17 -3.40
C ARG A 90 9.50 -5.63 -3.24
N ASN A 91 10.13 -5.18 -4.33
CA ASN A 91 11.48 -4.63 -4.28
C ASN A 91 11.56 -3.39 -3.39
N ALA A 92 10.58 -2.48 -3.45
CA ALA A 92 10.55 -1.31 -2.57
C ALA A 92 10.40 -1.68 -1.08
N SER A 93 9.67 -2.77 -0.78
CA SER A 93 9.52 -3.30 0.57
C SER A 93 10.80 -3.97 1.06
N GLU A 94 11.44 -4.79 0.23
CA GLU A 94 12.71 -5.46 0.52
C GLU A 94 13.86 -4.46 0.68
N ASP A 95 14.01 -3.49 -0.23
CA ASP A 95 14.97 -2.39 -0.12
C ASP A 95 14.79 -1.64 1.21
N ASN A 96 13.54 -1.41 1.63
CA ASN A 96 13.27 -0.77 2.91
C ASN A 96 13.65 -1.66 4.10
N ALA A 97 13.37 -2.96 4.04
CA ALA A 97 13.75 -3.90 5.09
C ALA A 97 15.28 -3.96 5.28
N GLN A 98 16.01 -4.13 4.18
CA GLN A 98 17.48 -4.16 4.19
C GLN A 98 18.07 -2.84 4.73
N TYR A 99 17.48 -1.70 4.38
CA TYR A 99 17.94 -0.42 4.91
C TYR A 99 17.76 -0.30 6.43
N HIS A 100 16.63 -0.78 6.96
CA HIS A 100 16.39 -0.80 8.39
C HIS A 100 17.31 -1.78 9.15
N GLU A 101 17.68 -2.89 8.52
CA GLU A 101 18.64 -3.85 9.06
C GLU A 101 20.07 -3.26 9.08
N ALA A 102 20.49 -2.60 7.99
CA ALA A 102 21.80 -1.97 7.89
C ALA A 102 21.95 -0.71 8.77
N PHE A 103 20.86 0.05 8.93
CA PHE A 103 20.84 1.30 9.69
C PHE A 103 19.71 1.27 10.75
N PRO A 104 19.85 0.48 11.82
CA PRO A 104 18.77 0.26 12.79
C PRO A 104 18.42 1.52 13.58
N ARG A 105 19.38 2.43 13.79
CA ARG A 105 19.15 3.71 14.46
C ARG A 105 19.73 4.88 13.69
N LEU A 106 18.94 5.95 13.62
CA LEU A 106 19.33 7.24 13.10
C LEU A 106 19.32 8.27 14.25
N THR A 107 20.41 9.03 14.36
CA THR A 107 20.65 9.97 15.47
C THR A 107 20.29 11.42 15.16
N PHE A 108 20.05 11.77 13.89
CA PHE A 108 19.74 13.13 13.49
C PHE A 108 18.25 13.48 13.66
N ARG A 109 17.94 14.77 13.79
CA ARG A 109 16.55 15.27 13.88
C ARG A 109 16.27 16.35 12.84
N TYR A 110 15.04 16.34 12.32
CA TYR A 110 14.55 17.45 11.49
C TYR A 110 14.04 18.59 12.37
N PRO A 111 14.27 19.86 11.97
CA PRO A 111 13.68 21.02 12.62
C PRO A 111 12.15 20.90 12.73
N LYS A 112 11.55 21.45 13.79
CA LYS A 112 10.09 21.44 14.01
C LYS A 112 9.34 22.04 12.81
N GLU A 113 9.87 23.11 12.24
CA GLU A 113 9.32 23.79 11.06
C GLU A 113 9.28 22.88 9.83
N ARG A 114 10.39 22.21 9.50
CA ARG A 114 10.44 21.27 8.37
C ARG A 114 9.48 20.10 8.58
N ARG A 115 9.32 19.60 9.81
CA ARG A 115 8.32 18.56 10.13
C ARG A 115 6.87 19.06 10.00
N ARG A 116 6.59 20.31 10.38
CA ARG A 116 5.26 20.92 10.23
C ARG A 116 4.92 21.16 8.76
N SER A 117 5.84 21.79 8.01
CA SER A 117 5.70 22.05 6.58
C SER A 117 5.43 20.76 5.81
N MET A 118 6.16 19.69 6.09
CA MET A 118 5.94 18.39 5.43
C MET A 118 4.61 17.74 5.81
N ARG A 119 4.14 17.89 7.05
CA ARG A 119 2.79 17.42 7.45
C ARG A 119 1.70 18.18 6.71
N ILE A 120 1.84 19.50 6.59
CA ILE A 120 0.89 20.33 5.82
C ILE A 120 0.91 19.91 4.35
N ALA A 121 2.09 19.76 3.75
CA ALA A 121 2.23 19.31 2.36
C ALA A 121 1.61 17.92 2.13
N HIS A 122 1.75 17.00 3.08
CA HIS A 122 1.09 15.69 3.03
C HIS A 122 -0.44 15.82 3.06
N VAL A 123 -0.99 16.56 4.03
CA VAL A 123 -2.44 16.76 4.15
C VAL A 123 -3.00 17.45 2.91
N LEU A 124 -2.34 18.49 2.40
CA LEU A 124 -2.72 19.17 1.17
C LEU A 124 -2.65 18.23 -0.04
N GLY A 125 -1.62 17.38 -0.14
CA GLY A 125 -1.52 16.37 -1.18
C GLY A 125 -2.68 15.39 -1.15
N VAL A 126 -3.01 14.85 0.02
CA VAL A 126 -4.16 13.93 0.20
C VAL A 126 -5.47 14.62 -0.15
N LEU A 127 -5.72 15.84 0.34
CA LEU A 127 -6.93 16.59 0.04
C LEU A 127 -7.05 16.92 -1.45
N ALA A 128 -5.94 17.33 -2.10
CA ALA A 128 -5.91 17.59 -3.53
C ALA A 128 -6.20 16.33 -4.35
N SER A 129 -5.66 15.18 -3.96
CA SER A 129 -5.96 13.89 -4.61
C SER A 129 -7.43 13.51 -4.47
N ILE A 130 -8.01 13.65 -3.28
CA ILE A 130 -9.43 13.36 -3.05
C ILE A 130 -10.31 14.32 -3.87
N ALA A 131 -10.02 15.62 -3.85
CA ALA A 131 -10.75 16.61 -4.63
C ALA A 131 -10.65 16.32 -6.14
N PHE A 132 -9.46 15.99 -6.64
CA PHE A 132 -9.25 15.59 -8.03
C PHE A 132 -10.09 14.36 -8.41
N MET A 133 -10.06 13.31 -7.60
CA MET A 133 -10.88 12.11 -7.84
C MET A 133 -12.37 12.45 -7.84
N LEU A 134 -12.86 13.23 -6.87
CA LEU A 134 -14.27 13.62 -6.80
C LEU A 134 -14.70 14.42 -8.03
N ILE A 135 -13.91 15.41 -8.45
CA ILE A 135 -14.18 16.22 -9.65
C ILE A 135 -14.18 15.32 -10.89
N ALA A 136 -13.18 14.45 -11.04
CA ALA A 136 -13.12 13.51 -12.15
C ALA A 136 -14.34 12.59 -12.19
N PHE A 137 -14.80 12.08 -11.04
CA PHE A 137 -15.97 11.21 -10.95
C PHE A 137 -17.26 11.95 -11.34
N VAL A 138 -17.44 13.19 -10.90
CA VAL A 138 -18.59 14.02 -11.28
C VAL A 138 -18.59 14.29 -12.78
N LEU A 139 -17.47 14.71 -13.36
CA LEU A 139 -17.34 14.96 -14.80
C LEU A 139 -17.60 13.69 -15.62
N LEU A 140 -17.06 12.55 -15.20
CA LEU A 140 -17.24 11.27 -15.87
C LEU A 140 -18.67 10.73 -15.72
N HIS A 141 -19.35 11.02 -14.62
CA HIS A 141 -20.78 10.74 -14.48
C HIS A 141 -21.61 11.57 -15.46
N MET A 142 -21.32 12.86 -15.61
CA MET A 142 -21.97 13.71 -16.61
C MET A 142 -21.68 13.24 -18.04
N ALA A 143 -20.44 12.84 -18.35
CA ALA A 143 -20.06 12.29 -19.65
C ALA A 143 -20.79 10.97 -19.97
N SER A 144 -20.95 10.09 -18.99
CA SER A 144 -21.77 8.88 -19.12
C SER A 144 -23.22 9.21 -19.47
N ASN A 145 -23.81 10.20 -18.80
CA ASN A 145 -25.18 10.65 -19.10
C ASN A 145 -25.29 11.32 -20.48
N ALA A 146 -24.20 11.89 -20.99
CA ALA A 146 -24.08 12.44 -22.34
C ALA A 146 -23.82 11.37 -23.43
N GLY A 147 -23.84 10.07 -23.08
CA GLY A 147 -23.74 8.96 -24.04
C GLY A 147 -22.31 8.53 -24.37
N TRP A 148 -21.31 8.88 -23.55
CA TRP A 148 -19.95 8.39 -23.76
C TRP A 148 -19.87 6.85 -23.60
N PRO A 149 -19.01 6.16 -24.36
CA PRO A 149 -18.82 4.71 -24.23
C PRO A 149 -18.47 4.31 -22.80
N MET A 150 -19.14 3.29 -22.27
CA MET A 150 -18.96 2.85 -20.87
C MET A 150 -17.51 2.44 -20.57
N TYR A 151 -16.85 1.75 -21.50
CA TYR A 151 -15.44 1.37 -21.39
C TYR A 151 -14.49 2.58 -21.30
N LEU A 152 -14.78 3.66 -22.05
CA LEU A 152 -14.00 4.90 -21.98
C LEU A 152 -14.17 5.59 -20.62
N VAL A 153 -15.41 5.66 -20.13
CA VAL A 153 -15.73 6.28 -18.84
C VAL A 153 -15.09 5.51 -17.70
N GLU A 154 -15.18 4.18 -17.69
CA GLU A 154 -14.63 3.35 -16.62
C GLU A 154 -13.10 3.33 -16.62
N GLY A 155 -12.46 3.24 -17.80
CA GLY A 155 -11.01 3.37 -17.92
C GLY A 155 -10.47 4.71 -17.41
N LEU A 156 -11.17 5.81 -17.71
CA LEU A 156 -10.83 7.14 -17.19
C LEU A 156 -11.05 7.25 -15.67
N ARG A 157 -12.09 6.61 -15.11
CA ARG A 157 -12.31 6.56 -13.65
C ARG A 157 -11.17 5.83 -12.96
N LYS A 158 -10.78 4.66 -13.46
CA LYS A 158 -9.66 3.88 -12.90
C LYS A 158 -8.34 4.62 -13.04
N THR A 159 -8.13 5.36 -14.13
CA THR A 159 -6.94 6.22 -14.30
C THR A 159 -6.93 7.37 -13.29
N ALA A 160 -8.07 8.02 -13.06
CA ALA A 160 -8.19 9.06 -12.04
C ALA A 160 -7.90 8.50 -10.62
N ILE A 161 -8.41 7.30 -10.31
CA ILE A 161 -8.08 6.58 -9.08
C ILE A 161 -6.57 6.29 -9.01
N ALA A 162 -5.96 5.81 -10.09
CA ALA A 162 -4.53 5.50 -10.13
C ALA A 162 -3.68 6.72 -9.79
N ILE A 163 -3.97 7.87 -10.40
CA ILE A 163 -3.27 9.14 -10.13
C ILE A 163 -3.49 9.59 -8.68
N GLY A 164 -4.74 9.56 -8.21
CA GLY A 164 -5.08 9.95 -6.84
C GLY A 164 -4.37 9.08 -5.80
N ALA A 165 -4.44 7.76 -5.96
CA ALA A 165 -3.79 6.78 -5.09
C ALA A 165 -2.26 6.91 -5.13
N TRP A 166 -1.68 7.13 -6.31
CA TRP A 166 -0.24 7.37 -6.47
C TRP A 166 0.23 8.55 -5.62
N VAL A 167 -0.45 9.69 -5.70
CA VAL A 167 -0.09 10.90 -4.95
C VAL A 167 -0.25 10.66 -3.44
N ILE A 168 -1.34 10.02 -3.00
CA ILE A 168 -1.57 9.70 -1.59
C ILE A 168 -0.43 8.82 -1.03
N VAL A 169 -0.08 7.75 -1.74
CA VAL A 169 1.00 6.83 -1.31
C VAL A 169 2.35 7.53 -1.32
N TYR A 170 2.66 8.29 -2.37
CA TYR A 170 3.90 9.05 -2.46
C TYR A 170 4.03 10.03 -1.28
N CYS A 171 3.02 10.89 -1.08
CA CYS A 171 3.02 11.89 -0.02
C CYS A 171 3.08 11.23 1.38
N GLY A 172 2.38 10.12 1.59
CA GLY A 172 2.40 9.37 2.85
C GLY A 172 3.78 8.77 3.15
N CYS A 173 4.36 8.05 2.19
CA CYS A 173 5.70 7.48 2.34
C CYS A 173 6.76 8.57 2.53
N TRP A 174 6.65 9.67 1.78
CA TRP A 174 7.59 10.79 1.83
C TRP A 174 7.53 11.56 3.15
N LEU A 175 6.35 11.68 3.76
CA LEU A 175 6.19 12.26 5.09
C LEU A 175 6.99 11.48 6.14
N GLY A 176 7.05 10.16 6.00
CA GLY A 176 7.77 9.25 6.90
C GLY A 176 9.22 9.66 7.15
N ARG A 177 9.91 10.24 6.16
CA ARG A 177 11.31 10.68 6.32
C ARG A 177 11.52 11.70 7.43
N CYS A 178 10.50 12.50 7.75
CA CYS A 178 10.63 13.55 8.76
C CYS A 178 10.42 13.01 10.18
N ASN A 179 9.96 11.76 10.31
CA ASN A 179 9.69 11.10 11.58
C ASN A 179 10.76 10.05 11.88
N VAL A 180 11.97 10.53 12.19
CA VAL A 180 13.12 9.68 12.56
C VAL A 180 12.81 8.81 13.78
N LYS A 181 11.98 9.33 14.70
CA LYS A 181 11.50 8.58 15.87
C LYS A 181 10.73 7.32 15.47
N LEU A 182 9.77 7.48 14.57
CA LEU A 182 9.01 6.37 14.02
C LEU A 182 9.89 5.41 13.23
N TYR A 183 10.91 5.91 12.54
CA TYR A 183 11.89 5.06 11.86
C TYR A 183 12.61 4.16 12.86
N ASN A 184 13.20 4.73 13.92
CA ASN A 184 13.93 3.98 14.94
C ASN A 184 13.03 2.93 15.63
N PHE A 185 11.80 3.32 16.00
CA PHE A 185 10.80 2.41 16.54
C PHE A 185 10.50 1.26 15.57
N SER A 186 10.27 1.57 14.30
CA SER A 186 9.97 0.56 13.27
C SER A 186 11.16 -0.34 12.97
N SER A 187 12.40 0.14 13.10
CA SER A 187 13.61 -0.67 12.93
C SER A 187 13.73 -1.78 13.98
N LEU A 188 13.14 -1.59 15.18
CA LEU A 188 13.19 -2.59 16.25
C LEU A 188 12.66 -3.94 15.80
N ARG A 189 11.78 -4.00 14.79
CA ARG A 189 11.28 -5.26 14.24
C ARG A 189 12.36 -6.22 13.74
N PHE A 190 13.49 -5.68 13.31
CA PHE A 190 14.62 -6.46 12.78
C PHE A 190 15.66 -6.76 13.85
N ALA A 191 15.61 -6.06 14.98
CA ALA A 191 16.51 -6.33 16.10
C ALA A 191 16.03 -7.58 16.85
N ASN A 192 16.94 -8.53 17.04
CA ASN A 192 16.65 -9.66 17.91
C ASN A 192 16.62 -9.18 19.36
N ILE A 193 15.68 -9.70 20.16
CA ILE A 193 15.60 -9.37 21.59
C ILE A 193 16.95 -9.67 22.26
N TYR A 194 17.62 -10.76 21.86
CA TYR A 194 18.97 -11.14 22.32
C TYR A 194 20.09 -10.14 21.94
N GLU A 195 20.00 -9.48 20.80
CA GLU A 195 20.96 -8.45 20.38
C GLU A 195 20.75 -7.15 21.16
N ILE A 196 19.49 -6.78 21.38
CA ILE A 196 19.12 -5.68 22.27
C ILE A 196 19.64 -5.93 23.70
N TYR A 197 19.61 -7.18 24.16
CA TYR A 197 20.21 -7.58 25.44
C TYR A 197 21.74 -7.41 25.43
N LYS A 198 22.44 -7.87 24.40
CA LYS A 198 23.92 -7.88 24.34
C LYS A 198 24.52 -6.48 24.23
N GLU A 199 23.97 -5.62 23.37
CA GLU A 199 24.48 -4.24 23.18
C GLU A 199 24.35 -3.38 24.45
N ARG A 200 23.29 -3.58 25.25
CA ARG A 200 23.05 -2.78 26.47
C ARG A 200 23.63 -3.36 27.75
N LYS A 201 23.96 -4.66 27.79
CA LYS A 201 24.74 -5.25 28.90
C LYS A 201 26.15 -4.65 28.99
N HIS A 202 26.66 -4.10 27.89
CA HIS A 202 27.90 -3.33 27.84
C HIS A 202 27.70 -1.83 28.16
N ALA A 203 26.46 -1.33 28.25
CA ALA A 203 26.16 0.09 28.46
C ALA A 203 25.66 0.43 29.89
N ASN A 204 25.07 -0.53 30.60
CA ASN A 204 24.66 -0.37 31.99
C ASN A 204 25.61 -1.11 32.93
N ALA A 205 26.13 -0.43 33.95
CA ALA A 205 27.03 -1.00 34.97
C ALA A 205 26.43 -2.18 35.75
N ASP A 206 25.09 -2.32 35.75
CA ASP A 206 24.38 -3.26 36.61
C ASP A 206 23.91 -4.56 35.91
N GLY A 207 24.13 -4.70 34.59
CA GLY A 207 23.82 -5.94 33.85
C GLY A 207 22.34 -6.36 33.79
N ILE A 208 21.41 -5.57 34.36
CA ILE A 208 19.97 -5.82 34.33
C ILE A 208 19.37 -5.19 33.05
N PRO A 209 18.64 -5.97 32.24
CA PRO A 209 17.97 -5.42 31.08
C PRO A 209 16.85 -4.47 31.47
N SER A 210 16.80 -3.28 30.86
CA SER A 210 15.71 -2.34 31.12
C SER A 210 14.40 -2.93 30.59
N HIS A 211 13.42 -3.21 31.46
CA HIS A 211 12.06 -3.62 31.08
C HIS A 211 11.44 -2.71 30.00
N ALA A 212 11.86 -1.46 29.93
CA ALA A 212 11.44 -0.47 28.95
C ALA A 212 11.75 -0.87 27.49
N SER A 213 12.93 -1.42 27.18
CA SER A 213 13.31 -1.78 25.79
C SER A 213 12.58 -3.02 25.29
N ILE A 214 12.32 -3.99 26.18
CA ILE A 214 11.50 -5.17 25.88
C ILE A 214 10.09 -4.69 25.53
N ARG A 215 9.53 -3.81 26.36
CA ARG A 215 8.20 -3.25 26.15
C ARG A 215 8.10 -2.46 24.84
N GLU A 216 9.12 -1.69 24.49
CA GLU A 216 9.20 -0.95 23.21
C GLU A 216 9.20 -1.92 22.01
N LYS A 217 10.00 -2.99 22.06
CA LYS A 217 10.01 -4.04 21.02
C LYS A 217 8.67 -4.74 20.90
N THR A 218 8.05 -5.12 22.02
CA THR A 218 6.73 -5.76 22.03
C THR A 218 5.67 -4.86 21.39
N LEU A 219 5.67 -3.56 21.69
CA LEU A 219 4.77 -2.60 21.04
C LEU A 219 5.01 -2.49 19.53
N CYS A 220 6.27 -2.56 19.09
CA CYS A 220 6.60 -2.59 17.66
C CYS A 220 6.03 -3.84 16.98
N ASP A 221 6.13 -5.00 17.61
CA ASP A 221 5.57 -6.26 17.09
C ASP A 221 4.03 -6.21 17.01
N TRP A 222 3.38 -5.61 18.01
CA TRP A 222 1.93 -5.37 17.97
C TRP A 222 1.53 -4.45 16.82
N ASP A 223 2.21 -3.33 16.61
CA ASP A 223 1.92 -2.43 15.48
C ASP A 223 2.03 -3.17 14.14
N MET A 224 3.07 -3.99 13.99
CA MET A 224 3.28 -4.76 12.76
C MET A 224 2.21 -5.82 12.52
N ASN A 225 1.86 -6.59 13.56
CA ASN A 225 0.86 -7.65 13.45
C ASN A 225 -0.53 -7.07 13.16
N LEU A 226 -0.89 -5.96 13.80
CA LEU A 226 -2.11 -5.21 13.48
C LEU A 226 -2.09 -4.69 12.03
N GLY A 227 -0.94 -4.22 11.55
CA GLY A 227 -0.77 -3.81 10.16
C GLY A 227 -1.02 -4.96 9.18
N ARG A 228 -0.45 -6.14 9.45
CA ARG A 228 -0.66 -7.35 8.63
C ARG A 228 -2.11 -7.81 8.65
N LEU A 229 -2.74 -7.81 9.83
CA LEU A 229 -4.15 -8.17 9.98
C LEU A 229 -5.07 -7.25 9.16
N ALA A 230 -4.85 -5.93 9.23
CA ALA A 230 -5.60 -4.97 8.42
C ALA A 230 -5.43 -5.24 6.91
N SER A 231 -4.20 -5.53 6.46
CA SER A 231 -3.95 -5.87 5.06
C SER A 231 -4.65 -7.16 4.63
N ILE A 232 -4.62 -8.20 5.46
CA ILE A 232 -5.30 -9.48 5.17
C ILE A 232 -6.81 -9.25 5.05
N ILE A 233 -7.41 -8.54 6.00
CA ILE A 233 -8.85 -8.21 5.98
C ILE A 233 -9.19 -7.38 4.73
N ALA A 234 -8.37 -6.40 4.37
CA ALA A 234 -8.59 -5.59 3.17
C ALA A 234 -8.50 -6.40 1.88
N VAL A 235 -7.52 -7.29 1.75
CA VAL A 235 -7.35 -8.17 0.58
C VAL A 235 -8.51 -9.16 0.49
N LEU A 236 -8.89 -9.80 1.60
CA LEU A 236 -10.02 -10.72 1.63
C LEU A 236 -11.34 -9.99 1.30
N GLY A 237 -11.54 -8.77 1.80
CA GLY A 237 -12.70 -7.95 1.46
C GLY A 237 -12.73 -7.60 -0.04
N ALA A 238 -11.60 -7.17 -0.59
CA ALA A 238 -11.45 -6.88 -2.02
C ALA A 238 -11.73 -8.11 -2.90
N ALA A 239 -11.17 -9.26 -2.54
CA ALA A 239 -11.43 -10.51 -3.22
C ALA A 239 -12.92 -10.91 -3.13
N ALA A 240 -13.51 -10.80 -1.94
CA ALA A 240 -14.91 -11.13 -1.73
C ALA A 240 -15.82 -10.37 -2.71
N VAL A 241 -15.62 -9.07 -2.93
CA VAL A 241 -16.46 -8.35 -3.90
C VAL A 241 -16.13 -8.52 -5.35
N ALA A 242 -14.87 -8.77 -5.66
CA ALA A 242 -14.50 -9.12 -7.02
C ALA A 242 -15.26 -10.40 -7.45
N TYR A 243 -15.34 -11.40 -6.57
CA TYR A 243 -15.78 -12.76 -6.93
C TYR A 243 -17.19 -13.13 -6.45
N LEU A 244 -17.74 -12.52 -5.40
CA LEU A 244 -19.03 -12.88 -4.82
C LEU A 244 -20.05 -11.75 -5.04
N ASP A 245 -21.01 -11.96 -5.95
CA ASP A 245 -22.03 -10.96 -6.29
C ASP A 245 -22.86 -10.51 -5.07
N GLY A 246 -23.14 -11.41 -4.11
CA GLY A 246 -23.88 -11.10 -2.88
C GLY A 246 -23.17 -10.16 -1.90
N THR A 247 -21.87 -9.93 -2.08
CA THR A 247 -21.06 -9.10 -1.17
C THR A 247 -20.93 -7.65 -1.63
N ARG A 248 -21.49 -7.29 -2.80
CA ARG A 248 -21.47 -5.92 -3.35
C ARG A 248 -22.41 -4.94 -2.66
N THR A 249 -23.03 -5.34 -1.55
CA THR A 249 -23.93 -4.50 -0.76
C THR A 249 -23.17 -3.67 0.27
N SER A 250 -23.71 -2.50 0.64
CA SER A 250 -23.13 -1.65 1.68
C SER A 250 -23.05 -2.35 3.04
N GLN A 251 -23.96 -3.27 3.32
CA GLN A 251 -24.03 -4.04 4.56
C GLN A 251 -22.83 -4.97 4.75
N PHE A 252 -22.21 -5.45 3.66
CA PHE A 252 -21.03 -6.30 3.73
C PHE A 252 -19.74 -5.50 3.93
N TRP A 253 -19.55 -4.42 3.19
CA TRP A 253 -18.31 -3.65 3.21
C TRP A 253 -18.15 -2.70 4.37
N LEU A 254 -19.25 -2.10 4.83
CA LEU A 254 -19.19 -1.09 5.88
C LEU A 254 -18.58 -1.66 7.18
N PRO A 255 -18.93 -2.87 7.64
CA PRO A 255 -18.24 -3.52 8.75
C PRO A 255 -16.74 -3.72 8.51
N ILE A 256 -16.33 -4.16 7.31
CA ILE A 256 -14.91 -4.36 6.96
C ILE A 256 -14.14 -3.05 7.08
N VAL A 257 -14.68 -1.96 6.50
CA VAL A 257 -14.09 -0.62 6.57
C VAL A 257 -13.99 -0.15 8.02
N VAL A 258 -15.05 -0.33 8.82
CA VAL A 258 -15.05 0.04 10.26
C VAL A 258 -13.96 -0.70 11.03
N VAL A 259 -13.82 -2.02 10.82
CA VAL A 259 -12.77 -2.82 11.47
C VAL A 259 -11.38 -2.32 11.07
N ILE A 260 -11.13 -2.05 9.79
CA ILE A 260 -9.86 -1.49 9.32
C ILE A 260 -9.58 -0.14 9.99
N VAL A 261 -10.57 0.74 10.07
CA VAL A 261 -10.43 2.05 10.74
C VAL A 261 -10.08 1.87 12.22
N ILE A 262 -10.76 0.98 12.94
CA ILE A 262 -10.46 0.68 14.35
C ILE A 262 -9.02 0.18 14.50
N ILE A 263 -8.58 -0.75 13.65
CA ILE A 263 -7.20 -1.26 13.68
C ILE A 263 -6.19 -0.12 13.45
N LEU A 264 -6.44 0.75 12.48
CA LEU A 264 -5.57 1.90 12.20
C LEU A 264 -5.51 2.89 13.37
N LEU A 265 -6.62 3.12 14.07
CA LEU A 265 -6.65 3.96 15.27
C LEU A 265 -5.85 3.36 16.42
N ILE A 266 -5.97 2.05 16.66
CA ILE A 266 -5.18 1.33 17.67
C ILE A 266 -3.68 1.43 17.34
N ARG A 267 -3.30 1.20 16.07
CA ARG A 267 -1.92 1.35 15.62
C ARG A 267 -1.37 2.75 15.87
N LEU A 268 -2.17 3.78 15.55
CA LEU A 268 -1.81 5.18 15.78
C LEU A 268 -1.60 5.46 17.28
N ALA A 269 -2.44 4.90 18.15
CA ALA A 269 -2.28 5.02 19.59
C ALA A 269 -0.99 4.33 20.09
N ILE A 270 -0.70 3.10 19.60
CA ILE A 270 0.53 2.36 19.94
C ILE A 270 1.78 3.14 19.52
N THR A 271 1.84 3.60 18.26
CA THR A 271 2.98 4.36 17.76
C THR A 271 3.14 5.70 18.49
N HIS A 272 2.03 6.40 18.77
CA HIS A 272 2.08 7.64 19.53
C HIS A 272 2.63 7.41 20.94
N TYR A 273 2.12 6.38 21.64
CA TYR A 273 2.61 6.00 22.96
C TYR A 273 4.09 5.64 22.94
N ALA A 274 4.51 4.81 21.98
CA ALA A 274 5.89 4.35 21.90
C ALA A 274 6.88 5.50 21.63
N VAL A 275 6.56 6.36 20.65
CA VAL A 275 7.39 7.50 20.24
C VAL A 275 7.51 8.57 21.32
N THR A 276 6.51 8.69 22.19
CA THR A 276 6.50 9.66 23.30
C THR A 276 7.23 9.16 24.54
N HIS A 277 7.13 7.87 24.87
CA HIS A 277 7.60 7.32 26.15
C HIS A 277 8.97 6.64 26.11
N PHE A 278 9.39 6.01 25.01
CA PHE A 278 10.63 5.20 25.01
C PHE A 278 11.83 5.90 24.37
N GLU A 279 11.60 6.88 23.50
CA GLU A 279 12.68 7.50 22.76
C GLU A 279 13.16 8.82 23.41
N HIS A 280 13.90 8.66 24.51
CA HIS A 280 14.86 9.64 25.01
C HIS A 280 16.07 9.65 24.07
N ILE A 281 15.99 10.43 22.98
CA ILE A 281 17.25 10.93 22.38
C ILE A 281 17.63 12.11 23.27
N ASP A 282 18.30 11.76 24.37
CA ASP A 282 19.10 12.70 25.14
C ASP A 282 20.27 13.08 24.23
N LEU A 283 20.24 14.33 23.78
CA LEU A 283 21.40 15.06 23.28
C LEU A 283 21.73 16.10 24.35
#